data_AF-A0A847WSH3-F1
#
_entry.id   AF-A0A847WSH3-F1
#
_cell.length_a   1.000
_cell.length_b   1.000
_cell.length_c   1.000
_cell.angle_alpha   90.00
_cell.angle_beta   90.00
_cell.angle_gamma   90.00
#
_symmetry.space_group_name_H-M   'P 1'
#
loop_
_entity.id
_entity.type
_entity.pdbx_description
1 polymer ?
#
loop_
_entity_poly.entity_id
_entity_poly.type
_entity_poly.pdbx_seq_one_letter_code
_entity_poly.pdbx_strand_id
1 'polypeptide(L)'
;MKDIFNRFQKKIFLGLFLVGSGVFYLKVLSPTLGISIPCIFRKITGFYCPGCGMTRASLALLDGDIYQSFRYNMLIYILIPLLVLFYILDKKGNKKYSQIIMTSMLILTFLFGILRNLDGFSWLAPVLI
;
A
#
# COMPACT_ATOMS: atom_id res chain seq x y z
N MET A 1 -19.17 -5.93 30.10
CA MET A 1 -18.74 -6.84 29.01
C MET A 1 -19.46 -6.56 27.68
N LYS A 2 -20.80 -6.42 27.67
CA LYS A 2 -21.59 -6.06 26.47
C LYS A 2 -21.17 -4.75 25.78
N ASP A 3 -20.78 -3.72 26.55
CA ASP A 3 -20.36 -2.43 25.98
C ASP A 3 -19.02 -2.47 25.24
N ILE A 4 -18.08 -3.33 25.66
CA ILE A 4 -16.80 -3.51 24.97
C ILE A 4 -17.03 -4.23 23.64
N PHE A 5 -17.89 -5.25 23.63
CA PHE A 5 -18.26 -5.99 22.43
C PHE A 5 -18.98 -5.09 21.41
N ASN A 6 -19.93 -4.26 21.85
CA ASN A 6 -20.63 -3.30 20.99
C ASN A 6 -19.70 -2.22 20.43
N ARG A 7 -18.74 -1.71 21.23
CA ARG A 7 -17.74 -0.75 20.72
C ARG A 7 -16.81 -1.39 19.69
N PHE A 8 -16.45 -2.65 19.88
CA PHE A 8 -15.60 -3.39 18.94
C PHE A 8 -16.33 -3.67 17.61
N GLN A 9 -17.57 -4.15 17.66
CA GLN A 9 -18.40 -4.37 16.46
C GLN A 9 -18.65 -3.07 15.69
N LYS A 10 -18.92 -1.95 16.37
CA LYS A 10 -19.08 -0.64 15.71
C LYS A 10 -17.82 -0.20 14.96
N LYS A 11 -16.63 -0.43 15.52
CA LYS A 11 -15.35 -0.10 14.85
C LYS A 11 -15.13 -0.95 13.60
N ILE A 12 -15.44 -2.24 13.66
CA ILE A 12 -15.35 -3.15 12.51
C ILE A 12 -16.32 -2.70 11.41
N PHE A 13 -17.59 -2.45 11.76
CA PHE A 13 -18.59 -1.98 10.80
C PHE A 13 -18.19 -0.65 10.15
N LEU A 14 -17.68 0.30 10.93
CA LEU A 14 -17.18 1.56 10.40
C LEU A 14 -16.01 1.35 9.44
N GLY A 15 -15.06 0.49 9.80
CA GLY A 15 -13.92 0.15 8.94
C GLY A 15 -14.37 -0.49 7.61
N LEU A 16 -15.27 -1.47 7.66
CA LEU A 16 -15.82 -2.11 6.47
C LEU A 16 -16.60 -1.13 5.59
N PHE A 17 -17.38 -0.24 6.20
CA PHE A 17 -18.11 0.80 5.47
C PHE A 17 -17.16 1.77 4.75
N LEU A 18 -16.10 2.22 5.41
CA LEU A 18 -15.08 3.09 4.82
C LEU A 18 -14.36 2.40 3.66
N VAL A 19 -13.89 1.17 3.85
CA VAL A 19 -13.24 0.39 2.79
C VAL A 19 -14.19 0.16 1.62
N GLY A 20 -15.43 -0.26 1.89
CA GLY A 20 -16.46 -0.46 0.87
C GLY A 20 -16.75 0.80 0.07
N SER A 21 -16.92 1.94 0.74
CA SER A 21 -17.12 3.24 0.09
C SER A 21 -15.92 3.65 -0.78
N GLY A 22 -14.70 3.40 -0.31
CA GLY A 22 -13.47 3.68 -1.06
C GLY A 22 -13.35 2.81 -2.31
N VAL A 23 -13.64 1.52 -2.21
CA VAL A 23 -13.66 0.60 -3.36
C VAL A 23 -14.76 0.98 -4.33
N PHE A 24 -15.97 1.31 -3.86
CA PHE A 24 -17.06 1.78 -4.71
C PHE A 24 -16.70 3.07 -5.45
N TYR A 25 -16.13 4.05 -4.75
CA TYR A 25 -15.61 5.27 -5.36
C TYR A 25 -14.58 4.96 -6.45
N LEU A 26 -13.60 4.11 -6.16
CA LEU A 26 -12.50 3.82 -7.09
C LEU A 26 -12.91 2.98 -8.31
N LYS A 27 -13.81 2.00 -8.14
CA LYS A 27 -14.23 1.12 -9.24
C LYS A 27 -15.41 1.64 -10.05
N VAL A 28 -16.30 2.40 -9.44
CA VAL A 28 -17.55 2.86 -10.08
C VAL A 28 -17.47 4.34 -10.37
N LEU A 29 -17.26 5.18 -9.36
CA LEU A 29 -17.41 6.63 -9.51
C LEU A 29 -16.22 7.28 -10.26
N SER A 30 -15.00 6.86 -9.94
CA SER A 30 -13.77 7.40 -10.55
C SER A 30 -13.69 7.20 -12.07
N PRO A 31 -13.90 5.98 -12.63
CA PRO A 31 -13.90 5.78 -14.07
C PRO A 31 -15.11 6.39 -14.78
N THR A 32 -16.29 6.43 -14.14
CA THR A 32 -17.50 7.02 -14.75
C THR A 32 -17.45 8.55 -14.83
N LEU A 33 -16.86 9.22 -13.83
CA LEU A 33 -16.72 10.67 -13.81
C LEU A 33 -15.38 11.18 -14.41
N GLY A 34 -14.46 10.28 -14.73
CA GLY A 34 -13.09 10.64 -15.16
C GLY A 34 -12.24 11.28 -14.06
N ILE A 35 -12.69 11.25 -12.79
CA ILE A 35 -11.99 11.85 -11.66
C ILE A 35 -11.04 10.82 -11.07
N SER A 36 -9.75 10.93 -11.38
CA SER A 36 -8.69 10.18 -10.70
C SER A 36 -7.98 11.08 -9.68
N ILE A 37 -7.51 10.50 -8.57
CA ILE A 37 -6.71 11.23 -7.58
C ILE A 37 -5.26 11.22 -8.07
N PRO A 38 -4.72 12.33 -8.61
CA PRO A 38 -3.35 12.34 -9.10
C PRO A 38 -2.37 12.28 -7.92
N CYS A 39 -1.24 11.62 -8.12
CA CYS A 39 -0.14 11.69 -7.17
C CYS A 39 0.51 13.08 -7.25
N ILE A 40 0.28 13.92 -6.23
CA ILE A 40 0.81 15.29 -6.15
C ILE A 40 2.34 15.29 -6.26
N PHE A 41 3.01 14.32 -5.62
CA PHE A 41 4.46 14.19 -5.69
C PHE A 41 4.94 14.08 -7.15
N ARG A 42 4.38 13.13 -7.92
CA ARG A 42 4.74 12.96 -9.34
C ARG A 42 4.38 14.19 -10.17
N LYS A 43 3.27 14.87 -9.86
CA LYS A 43 2.86 16.09 -10.56
C LYS A 43 3.86 17.24 -10.36
N ILE A 44 4.45 17.36 -9.17
CA ILE A 44 5.40 18.43 -8.83
C ILE A 44 6.83 18.07 -9.26
N THR A 45 7.27 16.84 -8.98
CA THR A 45 8.69 16.45 -9.16
C THR A 45 8.96 15.71 -10.46
N GLY A 46 7.92 15.18 -11.12
CA GLY A 46 8.07 14.26 -12.26
C GLY A 46 8.48 12.83 -11.85
N PHE A 47 8.98 12.62 -10.63
CA PHE A 47 9.47 11.33 -10.15
C PHE A 47 8.38 10.46 -9.53
N TYR A 48 8.56 9.14 -9.62
CA TYR A 48 7.72 8.16 -8.93
C TYR A 48 8.20 7.96 -7.50
N CYS A 49 7.36 8.25 -6.49
CA CYS A 49 7.64 7.90 -5.11
C CYS A 49 7.44 6.39 -4.87
N PRO A 50 7.96 5.78 -3.80
CA PRO A 50 7.80 4.34 -3.54
C PRO A 50 6.32 3.90 -3.41
N GLY A 51 5.42 4.80 -3.03
CA GLY A 51 3.98 4.55 -2.98
C GLY A 51 3.24 4.67 -4.32
N CYS A 52 3.86 5.19 -5.38
CA CYS A 52 3.18 5.33 -6.68
C CYS A 52 2.73 3.96 -7.20
N GLY A 53 1.44 3.85 -7.52
CA GLY A 53 0.80 2.62 -8.01
C GLY A 53 0.07 1.81 -6.94
N MET A 54 0.17 2.16 -5.65
CA MET A 54 -0.41 1.37 -4.55
C MET A 54 -1.93 1.21 -4.63
N THR A 55 -2.67 2.27 -4.97
CA THR A 55 -4.13 2.18 -5.17
C THR A 55 -4.50 1.19 -6.27
N ARG A 56 -3.77 1.22 -7.39
CA ARG A 56 -3.99 0.30 -8.52
C ARG A 56 -3.59 -1.12 -8.17
N ALA A 57 -2.49 -1.30 -7.43
CA ALA A 57 -2.07 -2.60 -6.92
C ALA A 57 -3.16 -3.21 -6.02
N SER A 58 -3.71 -2.44 -5.09
CA SER A 58 -4.80 -2.90 -4.22
C SER A 58 -6.07 -3.26 -4.99
N LEU A 59 -6.44 -2.48 -6.01
CA LEU A 59 -7.61 -2.79 -6.84
C LEU A 59 -7.39 -4.08 -7.65
N ALA A 60 -6.23 -4.24 -8.29
CA ALA A 60 -5.87 -5.46 -9.01
C ALA A 60 -5.86 -6.69 -8.09
N LEU A 61 -5.36 -6.54 -6.86
CA LEU A 61 -5.41 -7.61 -5.86
C LEU A 61 -6.85 -7.98 -5.47
N LEU A 62 -7.75 -7.00 -5.35
CA LEU A 62 -9.18 -7.23 -5.12
C LEU A 62 -9.88 -7.90 -6.31
N ASP A 63 -9.37 -7.70 -7.53
CA ASP A 63 -9.81 -8.40 -8.74
C ASP A 63 -9.19 -9.79 -8.90
N GLY A 64 -8.28 -10.18 -7.99
CA GLY A 64 -7.56 -11.46 -8.05
C GLY A 64 -6.37 -11.46 -9.02
N ASP A 65 -6.03 -10.33 -9.62
CA ASP A 65 -4.90 -10.19 -10.54
C ASP A 65 -3.60 -9.87 -9.78
N ILE A 66 -2.96 -10.93 -9.31
CA ILE A 66 -1.70 -10.85 -8.57
C ILE A 66 -0.56 -10.31 -9.46
N TYR A 67 -0.55 -10.69 -10.74
CA TYR A 67 0.50 -10.29 -11.67
C TYR A 67 0.46 -8.77 -11.89
N GLN A 68 -0.71 -8.21 -12.21
CA GLN A 68 -0.84 -6.78 -12.40
C GLN A 68 -0.67 -6.01 -11.09
N SER A 69 -1.12 -6.54 -9.96
CA SER A 69 -0.83 -5.94 -8.66
C SER A 69 0.67 -5.81 -8.41
N PHE A 70 1.45 -6.85 -8.70
CA PHE A 70 2.91 -6.83 -8.61
C PHE A 70 3.53 -5.80 -9.56
N ARG A 71 3.04 -5.72 -10.79
CA ARG A 71 3.49 -4.74 -11.80
C ARG A 71 3.14 -3.29 -11.42
N TYR A 72 2.09 -3.06 -10.65
CA TYR A 72 1.75 -1.72 -10.16
C TYR A 72 2.62 -1.28 -8.99
N ASN A 73 2.88 -2.18 -8.03
CA ASN A 73 3.79 -1.89 -6.93
C ASN A 73 4.34 -3.17 -6.29
N MET A 74 5.53 -3.61 -6.72
CA MET A 74 6.18 -4.80 -6.17
C MET A 74 6.53 -4.67 -4.68
N LEU A 75 6.80 -3.45 -4.20
CA LEU A 75 7.29 -3.20 -2.84
C LEU A 75 6.27 -3.69 -1.78
N ILE A 76 4.97 -3.71 -2.10
CA ILE A 76 3.92 -4.17 -1.18
C ILE A 76 4.09 -5.64 -0.78
N TYR A 77 4.59 -6.49 -1.70
CA TYR A 77 4.81 -7.91 -1.46
C TYR A 77 5.99 -8.19 -0.53
N ILE A 78 6.89 -7.21 -0.37
CA ILE A 78 8.02 -7.28 0.56
C ILE A 78 7.66 -6.61 1.89
N LEU A 79 7.03 -5.44 1.84
CA LEU A 79 6.70 -4.66 3.03
C LEU A 79 5.62 -5.32 3.89
N ILE A 80 4.60 -5.98 3.30
CA ILE A 80 3.54 -6.61 4.08
C ILE A 80 4.11 -7.74 4.99
N PRO A 81 4.86 -8.74 4.48
CA PRO A 81 5.45 -9.76 5.34
C PRO A 81 6.38 -9.19 6.41
N LEU A 82 7.21 -8.19 6.06
CA LEU A 82 8.09 -7.53 7.02
C LEU A 82 7.31 -6.78 8.12
N LEU A 83 6.21 -6.12 7.77
CA LEU A 83 5.34 -5.44 8.72
C LEU A 83 4.69 -6.43 9.70
N VAL A 84 4.25 -7.59 9.20
CA VAL A 84 3.71 -8.68 10.05
C VAL A 84 4.79 -9.20 11.00
N LEU A 85 6.00 -9.44 10.50
CA LEU A 85 7.12 -9.91 11.32
C LEU A 85 7.54 -8.87 12.37
N PHE A 86 7.61 -7.60 11.99
CA PHE A 86 7.82 -6.47 12.90
C PHE A 86 6.80 -6.50 14.05
N TYR A 87 5.50 -6.58 13.73
CA TYR A 87 4.44 -6.60 14.73
C TYR A 87 4.57 -7.80 15.70
N ILE A 88 4.92 -8.98 15.19
CA ILE A 88 5.14 -10.18 16.03
C ILE A 88 6.33 -9.98 16.97
N LEU A 89 7.46 -9.48 16.47
CA LEU A 89 8.67 -9.29 17.27
C LEU A 89 8.51 -8.19 18.32
N ASP A 90 7.83 -7.11 17.96
CA ASP A 90 7.52 -6.01 18.86
C ASP A 90 6.64 -6.48 20.03
N LYS A 91 5.59 -7.26 19.71
CA LYS A 91 4.70 -7.85 20.72
C LYS A 91 5.40 -8.86 21.63
N LYS A 92 6.43 -9.55 21.13
CA LYS A 92 7.30 -10.45 21.92
C LYS A 92 8.33 -9.68 22.78
N GLY A 93 8.34 -8.35 22.73
CA GLY A 93 9.27 -7.50 23.48
C GLY A 93 10.69 -7.49 22.89
N ASN A 94 10.89 -8.05 21.70
CA ASN A 94 12.21 -8.17 21.10
C ASN A 94 12.60 -6.89 20.33
N LYS A 95 12.80 -5.80 21.09
CA LYS A 95 12.98 -4.44 20.55
C LYS A 95 14.15 -4.33 19.57
N LYS A 96 15.25 -5.05 19.79
CA LYS A 96 16.43 -5.02 18.89
C LYS A 96 16.06 -5.49 17.48
N TYR A 97 15.41 -6.64 17.35
CA TYR A 97 15.04 -7.18 16.03
C TYR A 97 13.87 -6.42 15.40
N SER A 98 12.91 -5.97 16.21
CA SER A 98 11.83 -5.08 15.76
C SER A 98 12.40 -3.80 15.13
N GLN A 99 13.36 -3.15 15.78
CA GLN A 99 14.06 -1.97 15.23
C GLN A 99 14.84 -2.29 13.95
N ILE A 100 15.57 -3.40 13.89
CA ILE A 100 16.29 -3.82 12.68
C ILE A 100 15.33 -3.97 11.49
N ILE A 101 14.17 -4.60 11.68
CA ILE A 101 13.17 -4.74 10.62
C ILE A 101 12.59 -3.40 10.20
N MET A 102 12.24 -2.54 11.15
CA MET A 102 11.73 -1.21 10.83
C MET A 102 12.76 -0.40 10.02
N THR A 103 14.03 -0.41 10.43
CA THR A 103 15.11 0.25 9.70
C THR A 103 15.31 -0.36 8.31
N SER A 104 15.24 -1.69 8.18
CA SER A 104 15.38 -2.35 6.87
C SER A 104 14.24 -1.99 5.93
N MET A 105 12.99 -1.91 6.42
CA MET A 105 11.84 -1.45 5.65
C MET A 105 12.00 -0.02 5.14
N LEU A 106 12.54 0.89 5.97
CA LEU A 106 12.80 2.27 5.57
C LEU A 106 13.88 2.34 4.48
N ILE A 107 14.98 1.63 4.66
CA ILE A 107 16.07 1.56 3.67
C ILE A 107 15.54 0.99 2.35
N LEU A 108 14.81 -0.13 2.39
CA LEU A 108 14.21 -0.74 1.19
C LEU A 108 13.27 0.22 0.48
N THR A 109 12.45 0.95 1.23
CA THR A 109 11.50 1.93 0.68
C THR A 109 12.23 3.07 -0.03
N PHE A 110 13.30 3.59 0.57
CA PHE A 110 14.12 4.64 -0.03
C PHE A 110 14.86 4.14 -1.28
N LEU A 111 15.53 2.99 -1.18
CA LEU A 111 16.25 2.37 -2.29
C LEU A 111 15.31 2.07 -3.46
N PHE A 112 14.14 1.49 -3.20
CA PHE A 112 13.13 1.23 -4.23
C PHE A 112 12.66 2.53 -4.90
N GLY A 113 12.44 3.59 -4.11
CA GLY A 113 12.10 4.91 -4.61
C GLY A 113 13.17 5.48 -5.55
N ILE A 114 14.46 5.30 -5.23
CA ILE A 114 15.56 5.76 -6.09
C ILE A 114 15.65 4.89 -7.35
N LEU A 115 15.73 3.56 -7.18
CA LEU A 115 15.91 2.61 -8.28
C LEU A 115 14.80 2.74 -9.33
N ARG A 116 13.53 2.90 -8.93
CA ARG A 116 12.42 2.99 -9.90
C ARG A 116 12.43 4.23 -10.81
N ASN A 117 13.32 5.18 -10.55
CA ASN A 117 13.48 6.39 -11.36
C ASN A 117 14.75 6.37 -12.23
N LEU A 118 15.52 5.27 -12.21
CA LEU A 118 16.70 5.08 -13.04
C LEU A 118 16.35 4.31 -14.32
N ASP A 119 16.94 4.67 -15.45
CA ASP A 119 16.62 4.10 -16.77
C ASP A 119 16.81 2.57 -16.83
N GLY A 120 17.89 2.06 -16.21
CA GLY A 120 18.18 0.62 -16.13
C GLY A 120 17.19 -0.18 -15.26
N PHE A 121 16.36 0.49 -14.47
CA PHE A 121 15.38 -0.11 -13.57
C PHE A 121 13.96 0.43 -13.82
N SER A 122 13.70 0.96 -15.02
CA SER A 122 12.41 1.49 -15.45
C SER A 122 11.27 0.46 -15.35
N TRP A 123 11.57 -0.85 -15.33
CA TRP A 123 10.61 -1.92 -15.09
C TRP A 123 10.02 -1.93 -13.67
N LEU A 124 10.63 -1.23 -12.70
CA LEU A 124 10.08 -0.98 -11.36
C LEU A 124 9.08 0.19 -11.34
N ALA A 125 9.04 1.00 -12.40
CA ALA A 125 8.05 2.05 -12.53
C ALA A 125 6.65 1.44 -12.73
N PRO A 126 5.60 2.13 -12.26
CA PRO A 126 4.26 1.56 -12.28
C PRO A 126 3.75 1.54 -13.71
N VAL A 127 3.22 0.41 -14.17
CA VAL A 127 2.64 0.32 -15.52
C VAL A 127 1.50 1.35 -15.66
N LEU A 128 1.61 2.22 -16.66
CA LEU A 128 0.56 3.14 -17.06
C LEU A 128 -0.21 2.42 -18.17
N ILE A 129 -1.37 1.88 -17.82
CA ILE A 129 -2.35 1.38 -18.79
C ILE A 129 -3.31 2.54 -19.08
#